data_AF-A0A8H2X051-F1
#
_entry.id   AF-A0A8H2X051-F1
#
_cell.length_a   1.000
_cell.length_b   1.000
_cell.length_c   1.000
_cell.angle_alpha   90.00
_cell.angle_beta   90.00
_cell.angle_gamma   90.00
#
_symmetry.space_group_name_H-M   'P 1'
#
loop_
_entity.id
_entity.type
_entity.pdbx_description
1 polymer ?
#
loop_
_entity_poly.entity_id
_entity_poly.type
_entity_poly.pdbx_seq_one_letter_code
_entity_poly.pdbx_strand_id
1 'polypeptide(L)'
;MPKAASRAAAKTTNLAGFTVLPLQLRGSAEHFIYLRENQSGSNATDTNAKPNGRTIFLVNVPCDATDRDLISLFKPAGTIERVIFPKQAAGPSDATDEEEQEDTEENDEANPKSKLKTLPPPKPVPLIDTSLRHSSNSGRTAHIVFLDESSLGRALALPSSSKNILSWPPADTSAEPRGLGLYLKRHRLLRPALDTVSKHVDSYMQRFDFEQNAKRVAAASQYKKGVPIIDDDGFELVTRGGAYGKTVGGGVGVASKKFELVAKSGGLAAGKKKKKGRDKSKDLEGLYAHEQREKKRKAFMDLRERFDEDKKKVAKLKSMRRFKPY
;
A
#
# COMPACT_ATOMS: atom_id res chain seq x y z
N MET A 1 -7.29 -47.99 25.80
CA MET A 1 -6.30 -47.11 26.47
C MET A 1 -4.93 -47.78 26.35
N PRO A 2 -4.04 -47.40 25.41
CA PRO A 2 -2.71 -47.99 25.37
C PRO A 2 -1.88 -47.41 26.51
N LYS A 3 -1.29 -48.28 27.33
CA LYS A 3 -0.38 -47.94 28.42
C LYS A 3 0.82 -47.19 27.86
N ALA A 4 1.09 -45.98 28.37
CA ALA A 4 2.33 -45.28 28.11
C ALA A 4 3.49 -46.11 28.67
N ALA A 5 4.36 -46.61 27.79
CA ALA A 5 5.56 -47.32 28.17
C ALA A 5 6.55 -46.31 28.78
N SER A 6 6.76 -46.36 30.10
CA SER A 6 7.81 -45.58 30.77
C SER A 6 9.16 -46.22 30.46
N ARG A 7 9.94 -45.60 29.57
CA ARG A 7 11.31 -46.01 29.27
C ARG A 7 12.26 -45.31 30.26
N ALA A 8 13.29 -46.02 30.74
CA ALA A 8 14.31 -45.47 31.63
C ALA A 8 14.95 -44.21 31.04
N ALA A 9 15.37 -43.26 31.90
CA ALA A 9 16.00 -42.00 31.52
C ALA A 9 17.12 -42.24 30.49
N ALA A 10 16.93 -41.73 29.27
CA ALA A 10 17.90 -41.88 28.21
C ALA A 10 19.16 -41.07 28.58
N LYS A 11 20.34 -41.71 28.51
CA LYS A 11 21.61 -40.97 28.68
C LYS A 11 21.68 -39.89 27.59
N THR A 12 22.07 -38.67 27.97
CA THR A 12 22.35 -37.60 27.02
C THR A 12 23.45 -38.07 26.05
N THR A 13 23.11 -38.14 24.77
CA THR A 13 24.07 -38.43 23.72
C THR A 13 24.58 -37.10 23.16
N ASN A 14 25.88 -36.89 23.26
CA ASN A 14 26.55 -35.71 22.73
C ASN A 14 27.34 -36.10 21.48
N LEU A 15 27.19 -35.31 20.41
CA LEU A 15 27.78 -35.57 19.11
C LEU A 15 28.42 -34.26 18.61
N ALA A 16 29.76 -34.20 18.60
CA ALA A 16 30.52 -33.00 18.21
C ALA A 16 30.09 -31.70 18.94
N GLY A 17 29.74 -31.79 20.23
CA GLY A 17 29.25 -30.66 21.03
C GLY A 17 27.76 -30.37 20.90
N PHE A 18 27.01 -31.17 20.13
CA PHE A 18 25.56 -31.12 20.07
C PHE A 18 24.92 -32.18 20.96
N THR A 19 23.94 -31.79 21.77
CA THR A 19 23.05 -32.71 22.48
C THR A 19 21.98 -33.22 21.53
N VAL A 20 21.74 -34.52 21.48
CA VAL A 20 20.70 -35.11 20.64
C VAL A 20 19.36 -35.16 21.38
N LEU A 21 18.31 -34.65 20.75
CA LEU A 21 16.91 -34.69 21.22
C LEU A 21 16.06 -35.57 20.30
N PRO A 22 15.72 -36.80 20.73
CA PRO A 22 14.82 -37.66 19.98
C PRO A 22 13.37 -37.18 20.13
N LEU A 23 12.68 -37.06 18.99
CA LEU A 23 11.26 -36.76 18.89
C LEU A 23 10.52 -37.94 18.24
N GLN A 24 9.41 -38.36 18.84
CA GLN A 24 8.52 -39.36 18.26
C GLN A 24 7.54 -38.67 17.31
N LEU A 25 7.60 -38.97 16.01
CA LEU A 25 6.58 -38.50 15.07
C LEU A 25 5.29 -39.30 15.23
N ARG A 26 4.16 -38.74 14.81
CA ARG A 26 2.89 -39.50 14.67
C ARG A 26 3.13 -40.72 13.76
N GLY A 27 3.31 -41.89 14.37
CA GLY A 27 3.74 -43.13 13.72
C GLY A 27 4.86 -43.82 14.51
N SER A 28 5.64 -44.67 13.83
CA SER A 28 6.79 -45.38 14.40
C SER A 28 8.15 -44.73 14.06
N ALA A 29 8.15 -43.54 13.48
CA ALA A 29 9.37 -42.84 13.05
C ALA A 29 9.90 -41.90 14.15
N GLU A 30 11.22 -41.87 14.29
CA GLU A 30 11.93 -40.95 15.19
C GLU A 30 12.60 -39.85 14.37
N HIS A 31 12.56 -38.62 14.88
CA HIS A 31 13.27 -37.47 14.31
C HIS A 31 14.21 -36.89 15.36
N PHE A 32 15.45 -36.59 14.98
CA PHE A 32 16.45 -36.10 15.90
C PHE A 32 16.71 -34.61 15.66
N ILE A 33 16.51 -33.81 16.71
CA ILE A 33 16.95 -32.40 16.73
C ILE A 33 18.30 -32.35 17.47
N TYR A 34 19.24 -31.58 16.94
CA TYR A 34 20.54 -31.38 17.58
C TYR A 34 20.55 -30.01 18.24
N LEU A 35 20.83 -29.96 19.54
CA LEU A 35 20.92 -28.73 20.30
C LEU A 35 22.36 -28.39 20.63
N ARG A 36 22.69 -27.10 20.62
CA ARG A 36 23.95 -26.58 21.14
C ARG A 36 23.70 -25.25 21.80
N GLU A 37 24.54 -24.87 22.76
CA GLU A 37 24.60 -23.48 23.18
C GLU A 37 24.96 -22.58 21.98
N ASN A 38 24.28 -21.43 21.87
CA ASN A 38 24.59 -20.47 20.84
C ASN A 38 25.91 -19.77 21.14
N GLN A 39 26.73 -19.61 20.10
CA GLN A 39 27.96 -18.83 20.15
C GLN A 39 27.76 -17.63 19.23
N SER A 40 27.28 -16.51 19.77
CA SER A 40 27.17 -15.28 18.99
C SER A 40 28.56 -14.76 18.65
N GLY A 41 28.75 -14.30 17.42
CA GLY A 41 29.95 -13.59 17.02
C GLY A 41 30.10 -12.25 17.77
N SER A 42 31.24 -11.58 17.64
CA SER A 42 31.54 -10.34 18.37
C SER A 42 30.71 -9.12 17.95
N ASN A 43 29.73 -9.27 17.06
CA ASN A 43 28.90 -8.18 16.57
C ASN A 43 27.83 -7.83 17.60
N ALA A 44 27.81 -6.57 18.05
CA ALA A 44 26.89 -6.08 19.07
C ALA A 44 25.40 -6.26 18.70
N THR A 45 25.07 -6.15 17.41
CA THR A 45 23.71 -6.35 16.88
C THR A 45 23.26 -7.81 16.99
N ASP A 46 24.13 -8.75 16.62
CA ASP A 46 23.88 -10.19 16.76
C ASP A 46 23.79 -10.61 18.22
N THR A 47 24.60 -10.02 19.10
CA THR A 47 24.53 -10.31 20.54
C THR A 47 23.25 -9.82 21.20
N ASN A 48 22.67 -8.71 20.71
CA ASN A 48 21.38 -8.23 21.21
C ASN A 48 20.22 -9.10 20.68
N ALA A 49 20.27 -9.49 19.40
CA ALA A 49 19.29 -10.41 18.83
C ALA A 49 19.35 -11.80 19.49
N LYS A 50 20.57 -12.30 19.72
CA LYS A 50 20.87 -13.64 20.23
C LYS A 50 21.84 -13.53 21.43
N PRO A 51 21.35 -13.25 22.63
CA PRO A 51 22.20 -13.15 23.82
C PRO A 51 22.89 -14.49 24.13
N ASN A 52 24.20 -14.44 24.40
CA ASN A 52 24.98 -15.60 24.87
C ASN A 52 24.48 -16.07 26.25
N GLY A 53 24.61 -17.37 26.55
CA GLY A 53 24.12 -17.98 27.79
C GLY A 53 22.60 -18.17 27.88
N ARG A 54 21.82 -17.45 27.06
CA ARG A 54 20.35 -17.49 27.07
C ARG A 54 19.73 -18.01 25.77
N THR A 55 20.56 -18.24 24.75
CA THR A 55 20.13 -18.70 23.43
C THR A 55 20.62 -20.12 23.14
N ILE A 56 19.72 -20.98 22.69
CA ILE A 56 20.05 -22.33 22.20
C ILE A 56 19.95 -22.38 20.68
N PHE A 57 20.95 -22.99 20.06
CA PHE A 57 21.02 -23.25 18.63
C PHE A 57 20.50 -24.65 18.33
N LEU A 58 19.55 -24.74 17.41
CA LEU A 58 18.91 -25.97 16.97
C LEU A 58 19.27 -26.26 15.52
N VAL A 59 19.55 -27.52 15.22
CA VAL A 59 19.78 -28.02 13.86
C VAL A 59 18.82 -29.17 13.59
N ASN A 60 18.46 -29.34 12.31
CA ASN A 60 17.51 -30.33 11.86
C ASN A 60 16.11 -30.13 12.47
N VAL A 61 15.64 -28.88 12.48
CA VAL A 61 14.28 -28.57 12.92
C VAL A 61 13.27 -29.14 11.91
N PRO A 62 12.14 -29.75 12.36
CA PRO A 62 11.10 -30.26 11.47
C PRO A 62 10.58 -29.22 10.48
N CYS A 63 10.26 -29.66 9.26
CA CYS A 63 9.80 -28.79 8.17
C CYS A 63 8.50 -28.01 8.48
N ASP A 64 7.68 -28.53 9.38
CA ASP A 64 6.41 -27.92 9.78
C ASP A 64 6.50 -27.15 11.10
N ALA A 65 7.71 -26.97 11.66
CA ALA A 65 7.92 -26.29 12.93
C ALA A 65 7.65 -24.78 12.84
N THR A 66 6.78 -24.31 13.72
CA THR A 66 6.54 -22.88 13.95
C THR A 66 7.05 -22.48 15.34
N ASP A 67 7.08 -21.17 15.59
CA ASP A 67 7.45 -20.63 16.91
C ASP A 67 6.61 -21.25 18.02
N ARG A 68 5.30 -21.38 17.81
CA ARG A 68 4.36 -21.99 18.78
C ARG A 68 4.72 -23.43 19.11
N ASP A 69 5.11 -24.22 18.11
CA ASP A 69 5.47 -25.63 18.31
C ASP A 69 6.77 -25.75 19.12
N LEU A 70 7.78 -24.94 18.78
CA LEU A 70 9.04 -24.90 19.51
C LEU A 70 8.85 -24.39 20.94
N ILE A 71 7.97 -23.40 21.14
CA ILE A 71 7.62 -22.92 22.48
C ILE A 71 6.96 -24.03 23.30
N SER A 72 6.02 -24.77 22.71
CA SER A 72 5.37 -25.91 23.40
C SER A 72 6.36 -27.03 23.71
N LEU A 73 7.27 -27.34 22.77
CA LEU A 73 8.29 -28.37 22.94
C LEU A 73 9.26 -28.07 24.09
N PHE A 74 9.70 -26.81 24.22
CA PHE A 74 10.69 -26.37 25.22
C PHE A 74 10.07 -25.76 26.49
N LYS A 75 8.73 -25.72 26.60
CA LYS A 75 8.00 -25.29 27.80
C LYS A 75 8.50 -25.92 29.11
N PRO A 76 8.90 -27.20 29.18
CA PRO A 76 9.45 -27.79 30.40
C PRO A 76 10.82 -27.23 30.81
N ALA A 77 11.59 -26.67 29.87
CA ALA A 77 12.91 -26.12 30.14
C ALA A 77 12.85 -24.69 30.70
N GLY A 78 11.86 -23.89 30.28
CA GLY A 78 11.63 -22.55 30.80
C GLY A 78 10.73 -21.71 29.90
N THR A 79 10.48 -20.47 30.33
CA THR A 79 9.77 -19.46 29.51
C THR A 79 10.64 -19.05 28.34
N ILE A 80 10.04 -18.86 27.16
CA ILE A 80 10.75 -18.45 25.93
C ILE A 80 10.37 -17.01 25.60
N GLU A 81 11.36 -16.19 25.31
CA GLU A 81 11.16 -14.80 24.90
C GLU A 81 10.80 -14.72 23.42
N ARG A 82 11.62 -15.37 22.57
CA ARG A 82 11.41 -15.39 21.12
C ARG A 82 12.10 -16.55 20.45
N VAL A 83 11.58 -16.93 19.29
CA VAL A 83 12.17 -17.93 18.39
C VAL A 83 12.61 -17.20 17.12
N ILE A 84 13.86 -17.43 16.72
CA ILE A 84 14.47 -16.78 15.56
C ILE A 84 14.85 -17.86 14.57
N PHE A 85 14.16 -17.86 13.44
CA PHE A 85 14.59 -18.63 12.29
C PHE A 85 15.48 -17.76 11.39
N PRO A 86 16.60 -18.29 10.86
CA PRO A 86 17.36 -17.56 9.86
C PRO A 86 16.47 -17.29 8.65
N LYS A 87 16.49 -16.03 8.17
CA LYS A 87 15.82 -15.63 6.93
C LYS A 87 16.43 -16.50 5.83
N GLN A 88 15.67 -17.48 5.38
CA GLN A 88 16.06 -18.28 4.23
C GLN A 88 16.15 -17.28 3.07
N ALA A 89 17.29 -17.22 2.37
CA ALA A 89 17.41 -16.39 1.18
C ALA A 89 16.25 -16.79 0.25
N ALA A 90 15.20 -15.98 0.23
CA ALA A 90 14.00 -16.29 -0.49
C ALA A 90 14.37 -16.32 -1.97
N GLY A 91 14.14 -17.47 -2.62
CA GLY A 91 13.89 -17.45 -4.05
C GLY A 91 12.69 -16.54 -4.34
N PRO A 92 12.51 -16.08 -5.58
CA PRO A 92 11.64 -14.95 -5.95
C PRO A 92 10.12 -15.18 -5.81
N SER A 93 9.66 -16.05 -4.90
CA SER A 93 8.24 -16.43 -4.77
C SER A 93 7.60 -16.10 -3.43
N ASP A 94 8.23 -15.34 -2.53
CA ASP A 94 7.62 -14.99 -1.24
C ASP A 94 7.97 -13.56 -0.78
N ALA A 95 8.03 -12.63 -1.73
CA ALA A 95 7.96 -11.20 -1.45
C ALA A 95 6.48 -10.80 -1.39
N THR A 96 5.81 -11.15 -0.29
CA THR A 96 4.51 -10.59 0.04
C THR A 96 4.73 -9.57 1.16
N ASP A 97 4.83 -8.31 0.73
CA ASP A 97 4.59 -7.08 1.47
C ASP A 97 5.22 -6.98 2.88
N GLU A 98 6.52 -6.70 2.93
CA GLU A 98 7.04 -5.83 3.99
C GLU A 98 6.51 -4.41 3.64
N GLU A 99 5.39 -4.00 4.26
CA GLU A 99 5.00 -2.58 4.29
C GLU A 99 6.16 -1.81 4.96
N GLU A 100 6.99 -1.16 4.14
CA GLU A 100 7.96 -0.17 4.60
C GLU A 100 7.18 0.90 5.36
N GLN A 101 7.32 0.90 6.69
CA GLN A 101 7.02 2.06 7.51
C GLN A 101 8.02 3.15 7.13
N GLU A 102 7.66 3.97 6.14
CA GLU A 102 8.26 5.31 6.01
C GLU A 102 7.82 6.11 7.24
N ASP A 103 8.67 6.10 8.28
CA ASP A 103 8.63 7.08 9.35
C ASP A 103 8.90 8.46 8.73
N THR A 104 7.82 9.14 8.35
CA THR A 104 7.86 10.56 8.04
C THR A 104 7.93 11.29 9.37
N GLU A 105 9.13 11.65 9.80
CA GLU A 105 9.36 12.60 10.89
C GLU A 105 8.77 13.97 10.49
N GLU A 106 7.51 14.21 10.84
CA GLU A 106 6.93 15.54 10.81
C GLU A 106 7.50 16.35 11.98
N ASN A 107 8.34 17.33 11.64
CA ASN A 107 8.84 18.35 12.55
C ASN A 107 7.65 19.22 13.03
N ASP A 108 7.22 18.98 14.26
CA ASP A 108 6.00 19.50 14.86
C ASP A 108 6.29 20.83 15.58
N GLU A 109 6.32 21.94 14.84
CA GLU A 109 6.34 23.29 15.43
C GLU A 109 5.34 24.23 14.73
N ALA A 110 4.03 23.97 14.92
CA ALA A 110 2.99 24.98 14.67
C ALA A 110 1.68 24.72 15.45
N ASN A 111 1.55 25.41 16.60
CA ASN A 111 0.36 25.98 17.26
C ASN A 111 -1.02 25.24 17.20
N PRO A 112 -1.73 25.01 18.33
CA PRO A 112 -2.83 24.05 18.41
C PRO A 112 -4.19 24.73 18.23
N LYS A 113 -4.76 24.78 17.00
CA LYS A 113 -6.20 25.05 16.83
C LYS A 113 -6.81 24.21 15.70
N SER A 114 -7.74 23.34 16.10
CA SER A 114 -8.67 22.52 15.29
C SER A 114 -8.09 21.31 14.54
N LYS A 115 -7.74 20.24 15.28
CA LYS A 115 -7.62 18.89 14.72
C LYS A 115 -9.02 18.39 14.34
N LEU A 116 -9.41 18.55 13.07
CA LEU A 116 -10.52 17.80 12.49
C LEU A 116 -10.17 16.31 12.62
N LYS A 117 -11.06 15.49 13.17
CA LYS A 117 -10.89 14.04 13.25
C LYS A 117 -10.89 13.45 11.83
N THR A 118 -9.74 13.42 11.17
CA THR A 118 -9.57 12.66 9.93
C THR A 118 -9.61 11.19 10.31
N LEU A 119 -10.59 10.45 9.76
CA LEU A 119 -10.68 9.01 9.93
C LEU A 119 -9.36 8.36 9.45
N PRO A 120 -8.87 7.30 10.14
CA PRO A 120 -7.68 6.59 9.69
C PRO A 120 -7.89 6.03 8.27
N PRO A 121 -6.83 5.93 7.44
CA PRO A 121 -6.94 5.37 6.10
C PRO A 121 -7.51 3.96 6.16
N PRO A 122 -8.48 3.61 5.30
CA PRO A 122 -9.05 2.27 5.30
C PRO A 122 -7.97 1.25 4.87
N LYS A 123 -7.78 0.19 5.67
CA LYS A 123 -6.89 -0.91 5.32
C LYS A 123 -7.63 -1.88 4.38
N PRO A 124 -7.05 -2.25 3.23
CA PRO A 124 -7.69 -3.16 2.30
C PRO A 124 -7.75 -4.55 2.93
N VAL A 125 -8.87 -5.24 2.73
CA VAL A 125 -9.05 -6.61 3.22
C VAL A 125 -8.20 -7.53 2.35
N PRO A 126 -7.27 -8.35 2.85
CA PRO A 126 -6.42 -9.19 1.99
C PRO A 126 -7.23 -10.23 1.20
N LEU A 127 -6.84 -10.49 -0.06
CA LEU A 127 -7.47 -11.50 -0.94
C LEU A 127 -7.26 -12.92 -0.43
N ILE A 128 -6.07 -13.18 0.09
CA ILE A 128 -5.64 -14.49 0.55
C ILE A 128 -5.34 -14.35 2.03
N ASP A 129 -6.00 -15.18 2.83
CA ASP A 129 -5.69 -15.29 4.25
C ASP A 129 -4.31 -15.94 4.41
N THR A 130 -3.32 -15.14 4.78
CA THR A 130 -1.93 -15.55 5.02
C THR A 130 -1.74 -16.19 6.40
N SER A 131 -2.82 -16.40 7.18
CA SER A 131 -2.78 -17.07 8.49
C SER A 131 -2.39 -18.56 8.42
N LEU A 132 -2.20 -19.11 7.22
CA LEU A 132 -1.72 -20.46 7.07
C LEU A 132 -0.31 -20.63 7.62
N ARG A 133 -0.10 -21.79 8.25
CA ARG A 133 1.22 -22.27 8.61
C ARG A 133 2.11 -22.34 7.37
N HIS A 134 3.31 -21.79 7.51
CA HIS A 134 4.35 -21.90 6.50
C HIS A 134 5.04 -23.26 6.66
N SER A 135 5.23 -23.98 5.55
CA SER A 135 6.11 -25.15 5.49
C SER A 135 7.50 -24.69 5.06
N SER A 136 8.52 -25.05 5.82
CA SER A 136 9.91 -24.75 5.47
C SER A 136 10.63 -25.98 4.91
N ASN A 137 11.84 -25.78 4.39
CA ASN A 137 12.69 -26.87 3.93
C ASN A 137 13.15 -27.73 5.12
N SER A 138 13.38 -29.01 4.88
CA SER A 138 13.95 -29.93 5.88
C SER A 138 15.37 -29.51 6.26
N GLY A 139 15.78 -29.81 7.50
CA GLY A 139 17.16 -29.56 7.95
C GLY A 139 17.42 -28.13 8.42
N ARG A 140 16.38 -27.32 8.64
CA ARG A 140 16.53 -25.91 9.02
C ARG A 140 17.14 -25.76 10.41
N THR A 141 17.81 -24.63 10.62
CA THR A 141 18.31 -24.22 11.93
C THR A 141 17.38 -23.21 12.59
N ALA A 142 17.37 -23.16 13.91
CA ALA A 142 16.60 -22.18 14.67
C ALA A 142 17.39 -21.75 15.91
N HIS A 143 17.12 -20.54 16.39
CA HIS A 143 17.65 -20.05 17.65
C HIS A 143 16.46 -19.79 18.58
N ILE A 144 16.49 -20.35 19.78
CA ILE A 144 15.48 -20.07 20.80
C ILE A 144 16.13 -19.23 21.88
N VAL A 145 15.58 -18.05 22.13
CA VAL A 145 16.01 -17.14 23.19
C VAL A 145 15.07 -17.31 24.36
N PHE A 146 15.60 -17.74 25.50
CA PHE A 146 14.79 -18.01 26.68
C PHE A 146 14.47 -16.75 27.50
N LEU A 147 13.69 -16.91 28.57
CA LEU A 147 13.44 -16.05 29.75
C LEU A 147 14.69 -15.76 30.60
N ASP A 148 15.27 -16.88 31.03
CA ASP A 148 16.29 -16.92 32.08
C ASP A 148 17.50 -17.71 31.57
N GLU A 149 18.69 -17.39 32.04
CA GLU A 149 19.91 -18.15 31.72
C GLU A 149 19.84 -19.61 32.24
N SER A 150 19.20 -19.83 33.40
CA SER A 150 19.00 -21.16 33.99
C SER A 150 18.21 -22.13 33.09
N SER A 151 17.42 -21.60 32.17
CA SER A 151 16.61 -22.41 31.26
C SER A 151 17.44 -23.04 30.14
N LEU A 152 18.59 -22.46 29.78
CA LEU A 152 19.49 -23.04 28.78
C LEU A 152 20.04 -24.39 29.25
N GLY A 153 20.52 -24.46 30.49
CA GLY A 153 21.01 -25.71 31.09
C GLY A 153 19.90 -26.76 31.18
N ARG A 154 18.67 -26.35 31.53
CA ARG A 154 17.50 -27.25 31.55
C ARG A 154 17.12 -27.73 30.15
N ALA A 155 17.23 -26.89 29.13
CA ALA A 155 16.95 -27.25 27.74
C ALA A 155 17.97 -28.27 27.20
N LEU A 156 19.25 -28.11 27.51
CA LEU A 156 20.29 -29.07 27.16
C LEU A 156 20.15 -30.39 27.94
N ALA A 157 19.63 -30.34 29.18
CA ALA A 157 19.35 -31.53 29.99
C ALA A 157 18.00 -32.20 29.66
N LEU A 158 17.18 -31.60 28.81
CA LEU A 158 15.83 -32.08 28.47
C LEU A 158 15.79 -33.54 27.99
N PRO A 159 16.72 -34.03 27.14
CA PRO A 159 16.74 -35.44 26.72
C PRO A 159 16.92 -36.44 27.87
N SER A 160 17.63 -36.06 28.94
CA SER A 160 17.88 -36.92 30.11
C SER A 160 16.86 -36.72 31.22
N SER A 161 16.30 -35.51 31.34
CA SER A 161 15.33 -35.16 32.39
C SER A 161 13.91 -35.64 32.08
N SER A 162 13.55 -35.72 30.79
CA SER A 162 12.23 -36.16 30.37
C SER A 162 12.06 -37.68 30.56
N LYS A 163 11.07 -38.07 31.38
CA LYS A 163 10.68 -39.48 31.61
C LYS A 163 9.93 -40.09 30.41
N ASN A 164 9.41 -39.23 29.53
CA ASN A 164 8.63 -39.62 28.35
C ASN A 164 9.31 -39.07 27.09
N ILE A 165 9.27 -39.86 26.02
CA ILE A 165 9.73 -39.41 24.70
C ILE A 165 8.84 -38.24 24.25
N LEU A 166 9.47 -37.13 23.86
CA LEU A 166 8.75 -35.96 23.36
C LEU A 166 8.11 -36.31 22.02
N SER A 167 6.84 -35.97 21.85
CA SER A 167 6.11 -36.23 20.61
C SER A 167 6.12 -35.00 19.70
N TRP A 168 6.18 -35.25 18.39
CA TRP A 168 6.03 -34.24 17.35
C TRP A 168 4.86 -34.60 16.42
N PRO A 169 3.95 -33.64 16.15
CA PRO A 169 3.84 -32.31 16.72
C PRO A 169 3.42 -32.33 18.21
N PRO A 170 3.71 -31.26 18.99
CA PRO A 170 3.30 -31.16 20.38
C PRO A 170 1.77 -31.28 20.54
N ALA A 171 1.32 -31.97 21.59
CA ALA A 171 -0.10 -32.25 21.84
C ALA A 171 -0.94 -30.97 21.95
N ASP A 172 -0.38 -29.91 22.55
CA ASP A 172 -1.05 -28.63 22.76
C ASP A 172 -1.33 -27.86 21.45
N THR A 173 -0.70 -28.23 20.33
CA THR A 173 -0.77 -27.48 19.05
C THR A 173 -1.57 -28.20 17.96
N SER A 174 -2.45 -29.13 18.34
CA SER A 174 -3.15 -30.03 17.42
C SER A 174 -4.31 -29.40 16.61
N ALA A 175 -4.63 -28.12 16.80
CA ALA A 175 -5.79 -27.50 16.13
C ALA A 175 -5.53 -27.12 14.65
N GLU A 176 -4.27 -26.87 14.27
CA GLU A 176 -3.94 -26.43 12.92
C GLU A 176 -3.75 -27.62 11.96
N PRO A 177 -4.27 -27.55 10.72
CA PRO A 177 -4.10 -28.62 9.75
C PRO A 177 -2.63 -28.76 9.32
N ARG A 178 -2.13 -29.99 9.29
CA ARG A 178 -0.76 -30.34 8.88
C ARG A 178 -0.76 -31.33 7.72
N GLY A 179 0.37 -31.46 7.02
CA GLY A 179 0.53 -32.38 5.90
C GLY A 179 -0.53 -32.15 4.83
N LEU A 180 -1.24 -33.21 4.42
CA LEU A 180 -2.31 -33.13 3.41
C LEU A 180 -3.40 -32.11 3.75
N GLY A 181 -3.81 -32.01 5.01
CA GLY A 181 -4.84 -31.06 5.43
C GLY A 181 -4.43 -29.60 5.20
N LEU A 182 -3.14 -29.29 5.40
CA LEU A 182 -2.59 -27.97 5.11
C LEU A 182 -2.66 -27.68 3.61
N TYR A 183 -2.23 -28.62 2.77
CA TYR A 183 -2.27 -28.46 1.32
C TYR A 183 -3.70 -28.29 0.78
N LEU A 184 -4.67 -29.04 1.32
CA LEU A 184 -6.07 -28.88 0.96
C LEU A 184 -6.61 -27.50 1.37
N LYS A 185 -6.25 -27.00 2.57
CA LYS A 185 -6.65 -25.66 3.01
C LYS A 185 -6.01 -24.58 2.12
N ARG A 186 -4.70 -24.70 1.81
CA ARG A 186 -3.99 -23.81 0.89
C ARG A 186 -4.62 -23.80 -0.51
N HIS A 187 -4.95 -24.98 -1.04
CA HIS A 187 -5.59 -25.12 -2.34
C HIS A 187 -6.95 -24.41 -2.41
N ARG A 188 -7.73 -24.45 -1.31
CA ARG A 188 -9.01 -23.74 -1.19
C ARG A 188 -8.80 -22.23 -1.07
N LEU A 189 -7.83 -21.76 -0.29
CA LEU A 189 -7.56 -20.32 -0.13
C LEU A 189 -7.07 -19.66 -1.42
N LEU A 190 -6.34 -20.37 -2.26
CA LEU A 190 -5.93 -19.88 -3.59
C LEU A 190 -7.11 -19.76 -4.59
N ARG A 191 -8.31 -20.22 -4.22
CA ARG A 191 -9.53 -20.13 -5.02
C ARG A 191 -10.64 -19.49 -4.19
N PRO A 192 -10.49 -18.20 -3.86
CA PRO A 192 -11.48 -17.47 -3.08
C PRO A 192 -12.82 -17.42 -3.83
N ALA A 193 -13.91 -17.31 -3.07
CA ALA A 193 -15.23 -17.07 -3.65
C ALA A 193 -15.32 -15.67 -4.27
N LEU A 194 -16.26 -15.47 -5.18
CA LEU A 194 -16.47 -14.18 -5.83
C LEU A 194 -16.73 -13.06 -4.80
N ASP A 195 -17.49 -13.35 -3.75
CA ASP A 195 -17.82 -12.40 -2.68
C ASP A 195 -16.57 -11.89 -1.95
N THR A 196 -15.60 -12.76 -1.69
CA THR A 196 -14.34 -12.37 -1.04
C THR A 196 -13.48 -11.50 -1.95
N VAL A 197 -13.49 -11.79 -3.26
CA VAL A 197 -12.79 -10.97 -4.26
C VAL A 197 -13.46 -9.60 -4.38
N SER A 198 -14.79 -9.55 -4.45
CA SER A 198 -15.55 -8.29 -4.49
C SER A 198 -15.24 -7.41 -3.29
N LYS A 199 -15.29 -7.97 -2.07
CA LYS A 199 -14.97 -7.23 -0.83
C LYS A 199 -13.55 -6.67 -0.85
N HIS A 200 -12.58 -7.43 -1.35
CA HIS A 200 -11.22 -6.93 -1.50
C HIS A 200 -11.18 -5.74 -2.46
N VAL A 201 -11.74 -5.89 -3.67
CA VAL A 201 -11.76 -4.83 -4.69
C VAL A 201 -12.44 -3.57 -4.14
N ASP A 202 -13.59 -3.71 -3.48
CA ASP A 202 -14.30 -2.58 -2.90
C ASP A 202 -13.45 -1.88 -1.83
N SER A 203 -12.82 -2.64 -0.92
CA SER A 203 -11.94 -2.08 0.12
C SER A 203 -10.69 -1.41 -0.46
N TYR A 204 -10.14 -1.97 -1.55
CA TYR A 204 -9.00 -1.41 -2.25
C TYR A 204 -9.37 -0.11 -2.94
N MET A 205 -10.51 -0.06 -3.64
CA MET A 205 -11.00 1.16 -4.30
C MET A 205 -11.32 2.26 -3.29
N GLN A 206 -11.87 1.92 -2.12
CA GLN A 206 -12.07 2.88 -1.04
C GLN A 206 -10.76 3.48 -0.53
N ARG A 207 -9.70 2.67 -0.36
CA ARG A 207 -8.36 3.18 0.01
C ARG A 207 -7.78 4.06 -1.09
N PHE A 208 -7.90 3.64 -2.34
CA PHE A 208 -7.43 4.41 -3.49
C PHE A 208 -8.13 5.76 -3.57
N ASP A 209 -9.46 5.79 -3.47
CA ASP A 209 -10.25 7.03 -3.51
C ASP A 209 -9.93 7.94 -2.32
N PHE A 210 -9.74 7.37 -1.13
CA PHE A 210 -9.30 8.12 0.06
C PHE A 210 -7.95 8.81 -0.19
N GLU A 211 -6.97 8.08 -0.72
CA GLU A 211 -5.65 8.62 -1.03
C GLU A 211 -5.68 9.67 -2.14
N GLN A 212 -6.44 9.43 -3.21
CA GLN A 212 -6.63 10.39 -4.30
C GLN A 212 -7.33 11.65 -3.82
N ASN A 213 -8.34 11.52 -2.96
CA ASN A 213 -9.04 12.66 -2.38
C ASN A 213 -8.13 13.44 -1.43
N ALA A 214 -7.34 12.77 -0.59
CA ALA A 214 -6.35 13.42 0.27
C ALA A 214 -5.35 14.24 -0.57
N LYS A 215 -4.81 13.67 -1.65
CA LYS A 215 -3.93 14.38 -2.61
C LYS A 215 -4.63 15.59 -3.25
N ARG A 216 -5.89 15.44 -3.67
CA ARG A 216 -6.68 16.55 -4.24
C ARG A 216 -6.95 17.65 -3.23
N VAL A 217 -7.30 17.31 -1.98
CA VAL A 217 -7.56 18.26 -0.90
C VAL A 217 -6.26 19.00 -0.53
N ALA A 218 -5.13 18.30 -0.45
CA ALA A 218 -3.82 18.93 -0.22
C ALA A 218 -3.44 19.90 -1.34
N ALA A 219 -3.65 19.51 -2.61
CA ALA A 219 -3.42 20.40 -3.75
C ALA A 219 -4.39 21.59 -3.77
N ALA A 220 -5.64 21.41 -3.33
CA ALA A 220 -6.64 22.47 -3.25
C ALA A 220 -6.41 23.43 -2.06
N SER A 221 -5.89 22.95 -0.93
CA SER A 221 -5.61 23.78 0.25
C SER A 221 -4.40 24.70 0.04
N GLN A 222 -3.43 24.30 -0.78
CA GLN A 222 -2.36 25.18 -1.29
C GLN A 222 -2.92 26.31 -2.17
N TYR A 223 -4.10 26.12 -2.77
CA TYR A 223 -4.73 27.05 -3.69
C TYR A 223 -5.95 27.75 -3.04
N LYS A 224 -5.70 28.65 -2.10
CA LYS A 224 -6.76 29.53 -1.56
C LYS A 224 -7.09 30.63 -2.56
N LYS A 225 -8.16 30.43 -3.33
CA LYS A 225 -8.68 31.39 -4.31
C LYS A 225 -8.84 32.78 -3.67
N GLY A 226 -8.00 33.73 -4.10
CA GLY A 226 -8.06 35.14 -3.66
C GLY A 226 -6.99 35.55 -2.65
N VAL A 227 -6.10 34.66 -2.22
CA VAL A 227 -4.91 35.02 -1.44
C VAL A 227 -3.68 34.94 -2.35
N PRO A 228 -2.93 36.04 -2.54
CA PRO A 228 -1.68 36.00 -3.30
C PRO A 228 -0.69 35.08 -2.57
N ILE A 229 -0.19 34.06 -3.27
CA ILE A 229 0.96 33.29 -2.79
C ILE A 229 2.17 34.18 -3.07
N ILE A 230 2.80 34.71 -2.03
CA ILE A 230 3.96 35.60 -2.13
C ILE A 230 5.19 34.75 -1.79
N ASP A 231 6.17 34.71 -2.71
CA ASP A 231 7.43 34.00 -2.50
C ASP A 231 8.34 34.75 -1.49
N ASP A 232 9.39 34.10 -0.98
CA ASP A 232 10.34 34.67 0.00
C ASP A 232 11.04 35.97 -0.49
N ASP A 233 11.07 36.19 -1.81
CA ASP A 233 11.58 37.40 -2.47
C ASP A 233 10.50 38.50 -2.68
N GLY A 234 9.29 38.33 -2.16
CA GLY A 234 8.22 39.34 -2.20
C GLY A 234 7.46 39.45 -3.53
N PHE A 235 7.61 38.50 -4.45
CA PHE A 235 6.87 38.45 -5.70
C PHE A 235 5.56 37.66 -5.57
N GLU A 236 4.47 38.21 -6.09
CA GLU A 236 3.16 37.55 -6.14
C GLU A 236 3.09 36.51 -7.27
N LEU A 237 2.88 35.24 -6.91
CA LEU A 237 2.70 34.14 -7.86
C LEU A 237 1.30 34.21 -8.49
N VAL A 238 1.25 34.59 -9.77
CA VAL A 238 0.01 34.67 -10.56
C VAL A 238 -0.56 33.27 -10.81
N THR A 239 -1.45 32.85 -9.93
CA THR A 239 -2.12 31.55 -9.97
C THR A 239 -3.50 31.63 -10.67
N ARG A 240 -3.89 30.60 -11.43
CA ARG A 240 -5.21 30.54 -12.10
C ARG A 240 -6.37 30.54 -11.10
N GLY A 241 -7.14 31.62 -11.04
CA GLY A 241 -8.31 31.75 -10.17
C GLY A 241 -9.64 31.83 -10.93
N GLY A 242 -10.26 30.69 -11.27
CA GLY A 242 -11.67 30.67 -11.72
C GLY A 242 -12.04 29.53 -12.69
N ALA A 243 -13.34 29.26 -12.80
CA ALA A 243 -13.94 28.17 -13.61
C ALA A 243 -13.59 28.19 -15.12
N TYR A 244 -12.97 29.28 -15.61
CA TYR A 244 -12.53 29.45 -16.99
C TYR A 244 -11.02 29.69 -17.14
N GLY A 245 -10.21 29.39 -16.11
CA GLY A 245 -8.75 29.42 -16.20
C GLY A 245 -8.13 30.82 -16.41
N LYS A 246 -8.85 31.88 -16.03
CA LYS A 246 -8.37 33.26 -16.00
C LYS A 246 -7.84 33.60 -14.61
N THR A 247 -6.87 34.50 -14.55
CA THR A 247 -6.39 35.11 -13.30
C THR A 247 -7.41 36.09 -12.74
N VAL A 248 -7.36 36.34 -11.44
CA VAL A 248 -8.11 37.43 -10.79
C VAL A 248 -7.48 38.73 -11.28
N GLY A 249 -8.13 39.42 -12.22
CA GLY A 249 -7.56 40.60 -12.90
C GLY A 249 -7.65 40.60 -14.42
N GLY A 250 -8.14 39.51 -15.03
CA GLY A 250 -8.61 39.52 -16.42
C GLY A 250 -7.55 39.72 -17.50
N GLY A 251 -7.22 38.63 -18.22
CA GLY A 251 -6.71 38.75 -19.60
C GLY A 251 -5.52 37.87 -19.95
N VAL A 252 -4.72 37.43 -18.97
CA VAL A 252 -3.52 36.63 -19.25
C VAL A 252 -3.76 35.16 -18.91
N GLY A 253 -3.65 34.30 -19.93
CA GLY A 253 -3.75 32.85 -19.76
C GLY A 253 -2.47 32.30 -19.14
N VAL A 254 -2.56 31.75 -17.93
CA VAL A 254 -1.39 31.18 -17.22
C VAL A 254 -0.96 29.86 -17.85
N ALA A 255 0.30 29.45 -17.64
CA ALA A 255 0.85 28.21 -18.14
C ALA A 255 -0.02 26.99 -17.76
N SER A 256 -0.51 26.24 -18.74
CA SER A 256 -0.94 24.86 -18.54
C SER A 256 0.17 23.93 -19.01
N LYS A 257 0.09 22.63 -18.72
CA LYS A 257 0.95 21.62 -19.37
C LYS A 257 0.91 21.74 -20.91
N LYS A 258 -0.21 22.24 -21.46
CA LYS A 258 -0.38 22.60 -22.87
C LYS A 258 0.43 23.83 -23.28
N PHE A 259 0.57 24.84 -22.41
CA PHE A 259 1.41 26.02 -22.64
C PHE A 259 2.91 25.68 -22.58
N GLU A 260 3.34 24.82 -21.64
CA GLU A 260 4.72 24.33 -21.61
C GLU A 260 5.07 23.46 -22.82
N LEU A 261 4.13 22.62 -23.28
CA LEU A 261 4.30 21.87 -24.53
C LEU A 261 4.38 22.80 -25.75
N VAL A 262 3.63 23.90 -25.78
CA VAL A 262 3.70 24.94 -26.82
C VAL A 262 4.99 25.77 -26.71
N ALA A 263 5.51 25.97 -25.49
CA ALA A 263 6.80 26.63 -25.25
C ALA A 263 7.97 25.78 -25.73
N LYS A 264 8.01 24.49 -25.33
CA LYS A 264 9.06 23.53 -25.68
C LYS A 264 9.05 23.17 -27.17
N SER A 265 7.90 23.21 -27.83
CA SER A 265 7.79 23.07 -29.30
C SER A 265 8.14 24.35 -30.07
N GLY A 266 8.66 25.40 -29.41
CA GLY A 266 9.04 26.66 -30.05
C GLY A 266 7.87 27.54 -30.51
N GLY A 267 6.64 27.19 -30.14
CA GLY A 267 5.42 27.88 -30.54
C GLY A 267 5.25 29.28 -29.92
N LEU A 268 5.87 29.54 -28.76
CA LEU A 268 5.84 30.89 -28.14
C LEU A 268 6.69 31.92 -28.90
N ALA A 269 7.76 31.49 -29.57
CA ALA A 269 8.52 32.36 -30.49
C ALA A 269 7.82 32.48 -31.86
N ALA A 270 7.00 31.50 -32.24
CA ALA A 270 6.22 31.50 -33.48
C ALA A 270 5.00 32.45 -33.44
N GLY A 271 4.66 33.04 -32.30
CA GLY A 271 3.69 34.15 -32.21
C GLY A 271 4.14 35.43 -32.94
N LYS A 272 5.44 35.54 -33.29
CA LYS A 272 6.00 36.57 -34.16
C LYS A 272 6.20 36.12 -35.62
N LYS A 273 5.61 34.99 -36.05
CA LYS A 273 5.50 34.70 -37.48
C LYS A 273 4.39 35.58 -38.09
N LYS A 274 4.83 36.69 -38.68
CA LYS A 274 4.21 37.41 -39.80
C LYS A 274 2.80 36.91 -40.14
N LYS A 275 1.75 37.58 -39.63
CA LYS A 275 0.47 37.71 -40.37
C LYS A 275 0.74 38.51 -41.64
N LYS A 276 1.45 37.92 -42.60
CA LYS A 276 1.58 38.44 -43.97
C LYS A 276 0.23 38.12 -44.62
N GLY A 277 -0.66 39.11 -44.68
CA GLY A 277 -1.95 39.00 -45.37
C GLY A 277 -3.20 39.30 -44.53
N ARG A 278 -3.08 39.81 -43.30
CA ARG A 278 -4.24 40.42 -42.62
C ARG A 278 -4.11 41.93 -42.73
N ASP A 279 -4.96 42.54 -43.54
CA ASP A 279 -5.00 43.99 -43.72
C ASP A 279 -5.10 44.67 -42.37
N LYS A 280 -4.16 45.57 -42.09
CA LYS A 280 -4.12 46.38 -40.86
C LYS A 280 -5.35 47.30 -40.72
N SER A 281 -6.17 47.43 -41.76
CA SER A 281 -7.44 48.15 -41.71
C SER A 281 -8.46 47.47 -40.79
N LYS A 282 -8.44 46.13 -40.68
CA LYS A 282 -9.40 45.39 -39.85
C LYS A 282 -9.09 45.39 -38.34
N ASP A 283 -7.89 45.78 -37.94
CA ASP A 283 -7.52 45.92 -36.52
C ASP A 283 -7.89 47.31 -35.95
N LEU A 284 -8.31 48.25 -36.81
CA LEU A 284 -8.88 49.56 -36.43
C LEU A 284 -10.42 49.56 -36.47
N GLU A 285 -11.04 48.56 -37.11
CA GLU A 285 -12.49 48.41 -37.16
C GLU A 285 -13.05 48.01 -35.78
N GLY A 286 -13.85 48.90 -35.19
CA GLY A 286 -14.51 48.72 -33.90
C GLY A 286 -13.86 49.44 -32.72
N LEU A 287 -12.78 50.22 -32.95
CA LEU A 287 -12.13 51.02 -31.90
C LEU A 287 -12.97 52.26 -31.51
N TYR A 288 -13.69 52.86 -32.45
CA TYR A 288 -14.44 54.09 -32.19
C TYR A 288 -15.93 53.83 -31.88
N ALA A 289 -16.45 54.53 -30.87
CA ALA A 289 -17.84 54.37 -30.44
C ALA A 289 -18.88 54.71 -31.52
N HIS A 290 -18.55 55.61 -32.46
CA HIS A 290 -19.44 55.96 -33.57
C HIS A 290 -19.58 54.81 -34.58
N GLU A 291 -18.52 54.04 -34.81
CA GLU A 291 -18.50 52.89 -35.72
C GLU A 291 -19.39 51.75 -35.18
N GLN A 292 -19.32 51.51 -33.87
CA GLN A 292 -20.20 50.54 -33.22
C GLN A 292 -21.67 51.00 -33.27
N ARG A 293 -21.95 52.30 -33.16
CA ARG A 293 -23.31 52.86 -33.24
C ARG A 293 -23.86 52.76 -34.68
N GLU A 294 -23.04 53.00 -35.69
CA GLU A 294 -23.43 52.82 -37.09
C GLU A 294 -23.65 51.36 -37.45
N LYS A 295 -22.78 50.45 -36.99
CA LYS A 295 -22.97 49.00 -37.18
C LYS A 295 -24.27 48.52 -36.56
N LYS A 296 -24.62 49.01 -35.36
CA LYS A 296 -25.90 48.73 -34.71
C LYS A 296 -27.08 49.32 -35.48
N ARG A 297 -26.99 50.57 -35.97
CA ARG A 297 -28.04 51.18 -36.81
C ARG A 297 -28.27 50.42 -38.11
N LYS A 298 -27.19 50.03 -38.80
CA LYS A 298 -27.26 49.24 -40.04
C LYS A 298 -27.88 47.87 -39.79
N ALA A 299 -27.46 47.18 -38.74
CA ALA A 299 -28.08 45.91 -38.34
C ALA A 299 -29.59 46.05 -38.03
N PHE A 300 -30.01 47.16 -37.41
CA PHE A 300 -31.43 47.45 -37.18
C PHE A 300 -32.21 47.71 -38.47
N MET A 301 -31.62 48.41 -39.44
CA MET A 301 -32.24 48.64 -40.75
C MET A 301 -32.38 47.34 -41.54
N ASP A 302 -31.33 46.52 -41.60
CA ASP A 302 -31.35 45.22 -42.27
C ASP A 302 -32.41 44.29 -41.63
N LEU A 303 -32.58 44.34 -40.31
CA LEU A 303 -33.59 43.54 -39.61
C LEU A 303 -35.02 44.01 -39.94
N ARG A 304 -35.22 45.33 -40.10
CA ARG A 304 -36.50 45.89 -40.52
C ARG A 304 -36.85 45.51 -41.95
N GLU A 305 -35.87 45.56 -42.85
CA GLU A 305 -36.04 45.15 -44.25
C GLU A 305 -36.40 43.65 -44.34
N ARG A 306 -35.67 42.78 -43.64
CA ARG A 306 -35.97 41.34 -43.58
C ARG A 306 -37.37 41.07 -43.00
N PHE A 307 -37.78 41.84 -41.99
CA PHE A 307 -39.11 41.70 -41.42
C PHE A 307 -40.22 42.10 -42.39
N ASP A 308 -40.01 43.15 -43.19
CA ASP A 308 -40.96 43.57 -44.23
C ASP A 308 -40.98 42.57 -45.39
N GLU A 309 -39.85 41.97 -45.75
CA GLU A 309 -39.79 40.85 -46.70
C GLU A 309 -40.55 39.62 -46.19
N ASP A 310 -40.36 39.26 -44.92
CA ASP A 310 -41.05 38.11 -44.33
C ASP A 310 -42.54 38.38 -44.16
N LYS A 311 -42.97 39.61 -43.84
CA LYS A 311 -44.38 40.02 -43.93
C LYS A 311 -44.94 39.82 -45.33
N LYS A 312 -44.21 40.23 -46.38
CA LYS A 312 -44.63 40.03 -47.78
C LYS A 312 -44.71 38.54 -48.13
N LYS A 313 -43.76 37.71 -47.68
CA LYS A 313 -43.79 36.24 -47.88
C LYS A 313 -44.99 35.62 -47.16
N VAL A 314 -45.25 36.00 -45.92
CA VAL A 314 -46.40 35.51 -45.15
C VAL A 314 -47.71 35.95 -45.81
N ALA A 315 -47.81 37.18 -46.32
CA ALA A 315 -48.97 37.63 -47.08
C ALA A 315 -49.20 36.79 -48.35
N LYS A 316 -48.14 36.48 -49.11
CA LYS A 316 -48.19 35.56 -50.27
C LYS A 316 -48.62 34.14 -49.87
N LEU A 317 -48.10 33.61 -48.76
CA LEU A 317 -48.48 32.28 -48.27
C LEU A 317 -49.93 32.24 -47.77
N LYS A 318 -50.42 33.33 -47.17
CA LYS A 318 -51.82 33.50 -46.77
C LYS A 318 -52.74 33.60 -47.99
N SER A 319 -52.38 34.38 -49.01
CA SER A 319 -53.19 34.48 -50.24
C SER A 319 -53.25 33.14 -50.99
N MET A 320 -52.16 32.36 -50.97
CA MET A 320 -52.11 31.01 -51.54
C MET A 320 -52.73 29.94 -50.63
N ARG A 321 -53.33 30.29 -49.47
CA ARG A 321 -53.91 29.38 -48.46
C ARG A 321 -52.95 28.26 -47.98
N ARG A 322 -51.64 28.48 -48.05
CA ARG A 322 -50.59 27.53 -47.67
C ARG A 322 -49.88 27.88 -46.35
N PHE A 323 -50.35 28.91 -45.65
CA PHE A 323 -49.78 29.33 -44.37
C PHE A 323 -50.27 28.44 -43.21
N LYS A 324 -49.35 27.75 -42.51
CA LYS A 324 -49.61 26.95 -41.30
C LYS A 324 -48.90 27.61 -40.11
N PRO A 325 -49.63 28.22 -39.16
CA PRO A 325 -49.05 28.99 -38.05
C PRO A 325 -48.54 28.17 -36.86
N TYR A 326 -48.80 26.86 -36.84
CA TYR A 326 -48.37 25.92 -35.80
C TYR A 326 -47.91 24.61 -36.45
#